data_AF-F4X4D4-F1
#
_entry.id   AF-F4X4D4-F1
#
_cell.length_a   1.000
_cell.length_b   1.000
_cell.length_c   1.000
_cell.angle_alpha   90.00
_cell.angle_beta   90.00
_cell.angle_gamma   90.00
#
_symmetry.space_group_name_H-M   'P 1'
#
loop_
_entity.id
_entity.type
_entity.pdbx_description
1 polymer ?
#
loop_
_entity_poly.entity_id
_entity_poly.type
_entity_poly.pdbx_seq_one_letter_code
_entity_poly.pdbx_strand_id
1 'polypeptide(L)'
;MTDKHWNDDITYVFSTHRLFLKGYGLWPLQKQTVFTKIQWGFCLIAQLMILPCLTTEILWSSQDASSNIESITFFASTSTGLTKNLCLIASQKRLSININAAINDWLSVKDNMETRKIMKKYAVQSKILTFTLLYSLYVCLGMYIAVVIFINLKQIFFTDLNLVNVNATNWFLLIPSGPLSHLITGPQYAIILTIQIVQSCVLSFLLFTVDSFFFNVTIHLTGQLEVLKNNFKTFTNELNIKANYRKKFVSLINRHSLLIELYQNLEDTFHFLILYQVVILMILLALTETQGKLMLLSMTLKAKTTAAQAM
;
A
#
# COMPACT_ATOMS: atom_id res chain seq x y z
N MET A 1 -6.95 24.63 -2.47
CA MET A 1 -7.99 25.05 -3.43
C MET A 1 -9.32 24.59 -2.87
N THR A 2 -10.30 25.48 -2.87
CA THR A 2 -11.63 25.34 -2.26
C THR A 2 -12.46 24.29 -3.01
N ASP A 3 -13.24 23.50 -2.27
CA ASP A 3 -14.10 22.39 -2.74
C ASP A 3 -15.18 22.78 -3.77
N LYS A 4 -15.23 24.02 -4.26
CA LYS A 4 -16.22 24.54 -5.23
C LYS A 4 -16.13 23.94 -6.64
N HIS A 5 -15.09 23.16 -6.95
CA HIS A 5 -14.88 22.55 -8.28
C HIS A 5 -15.17 21.04 -8.35
N TRP A 6 -15.58 20.41 -7.24
CA TRP A 6 -15.76 18.95 -7.18
C TRP A 6 -17.25 18.60 -7.37
N ASN A 7 -17.56 17.87 -8.44
CA ASN A 7 -18.87 17.25 -8.61
C ASN A 7 -18.89 15.86 -7.93
N ASP A 8 -20.06 15.23 -7.90
CA ASP A 8 -20.25 13.92 -7.26
C ASP A 8 -19.37 12.84 -7.88
N ASP A 9 -19.12 12.90 -9.19
CA ASP A 9 -18.29 11.91 -9.89
C ASP A 9 -16.80 12.04 -9.49
N ILE A 10 -16.27 13.26 -9.39
CA ILE A 10 -14.89 13.52 -8.93
C ILE A 10 -14.73 13.07 -7.48
N THR A 11 -15.71 13.42 -6.63
CA THR A 11 -15.72 13.03 -5.22
C THR A 11 -15.77 11.51 -5.09
N TYR A 12 -16.62 10.85 -5.87
CA TYR A 12 -16.69 9.40 -5.92
C TYR A 12 -15.33 8.80 -6.22
N VAL A 13 -14.67 9.19 -7.32
CA VAL A 13 -13.38 8.62 -7.74
C VAL A 13 -12.29 8.79 -6.68
N PHE A 14 -12.06 10.02 -6.20
CA PHE A 14 -10.90 10.32 -5.36
C PHE A 14 -11.13 10.27 -3.85
N SER A 15 -12.38 10.10 -3.37
CA SER A 15 -12.73 10.11 -1.93
C SER A 15 -11.80 9.28 -1.05
N THR A 16 -11.61 8.01 -1.38
CA THR A 16 -10.79 7.05 -0.61
C THR A 16 -9.33 7.52 -0.51
N HIS A 17 -8.68 7.79 -1.64
CA HIS A 17 -7.29 8.24 -1.66
C HIS A 17 -7.11 9.61 -1.03
N ARG A 18 -8.08 10.52 -1.24
CA ARG A 18 -8.10 11.85 -0.61
C ARG A 18 -8.18 11.73 0.91
N LEU A 19 -9.00 10.82 1.45
CA LEU A 19 -9.11 10.59 2.89
C LEU A 19 -7.76 10.11 3.47
N PHE A 20 -7.21 9.02 2.94
CA PHE A 20 -5.97 8.44 3.45
C PHE A 20 -4.79 9.40 3.26
N LEU A 21 -4.54 9.88 2.03
CA LEU A 21 -3.38 10.74 1.77
C LEU A 21 -3.45 12.09 2.50
N LYS A 22 -4.65 12.67 2.73
CA LYS A 22 -4.76 13.85 3.60
C LYS A 22 -4.50 13.50 5.07
N GLY A 23 -4.92 12.32 5.53
CA GLY A 23 -4.58 11.78 6.84
C GLY A 23 -3.07 11.56 7.04
N TYR A 24 -2.31 11.39 5.96
CA TYR A 24 -0.84 11.37 5.98
C TYR A 24 -0.18 12.73 5.75
N GLY A 25 -0.91 13.75 5.30
CA GLY A 25 -0.32 15.02 4.85
C GLY A 25 0.37 14.95 3.47
N LEU A 26 0.06 13.92 2.68
CA LEU A 26 0.69 13.59 1.38
C LEU A 26 -0.27 13.73 0.19
N TRP A 27 -1.47 14.30 0.37
CA TRP A 27 -2.41 14.47 -0.75
C TRP A 27 -1.84 15.43 -1.80
N PRO A 28 -1.75 15.06 -3.09
CA PRO A 28 -0.98 15.87 -4.05
C PRO A 28 -1.53 17.28 -4.28
N LEU A 29 -2.85 17.48 -4.22
CA LEU A 29 -3.47 18.81 -4.34
C LEU A 29 -3.53 19.60 -3.03
N GLN A 30 -2.99 19.05 -1.93
CA GLN A 30 -2.96 19.72 -0.63
C GLN A 30 -1.92 20.82 -0.63
N LYS A 31 -2.28 21.99 -0.08
CA LYS A 31 -1.29 23.04 0.21
C LYS A 31 -0.40 22.55 1.34
N GLN A 32 0.92 22.59 1.13
CA GLN A 32 1.89 22.20 2.14
C GLN A 32 2.01 23.31 3.20
N THR A 33 1.28 23.16 4.30
CA THR A 33 1.38 24.05 5.47
C THR A 33 2.39 23.48 6.46
N VAL A 34 2.75 24.24 7.50
CA VAL A 34 3.60 23.73 8.59
C VAL A 34 2.98 22.49 9.22
N PHE A 35 1.66 22.48 9.43
CA PHE A 35 0.93 21.34 9.98
C PHE A 35 1.08 20.08 9.13
N THR A 36 0.90 20.16 7.81
CA THR A 36 1.01 18.98 6.94
C THR A 36 2.44 18.44 6.90
N LYS A 37 3.45 19.31 6.99
CA LYS A 37 4.86 18.93 7.11
C LYS A 37 5.15 18.18 8.41
N ILE A 38 4.62 18.67 9.53
CA ILE A 38 4.72 17.98 10.81
C ILE A 38 4.03 16.62 10.74
N GLN A 39 2.86 16.54 10.11
CA GLN A 39 2.07 15.32 9.98
C GLN A 39 2.82 14.21 9.24
N TRP A 40 3.29 14.46 8.01
CA TRP A 40 4.03 13.43 7.27
C TRP A 40 5.42 13.17 7.88
N GLY A 41 6.05 14.18 8.49
CA GLY A 41 7.31 14.03 9.21
C GLY A 41 7.19 13.13 10.45
N PHE A 42 6.12 13.28 11.22
CA PHE A 42 5.81 12.41 12.35
C PHE A 42 5.58 10.97 11.90
N CYS A 43 4.79 10.75 10.83
CA CYS A 43 4.62 9.42 10.27
C CYS A 43 5.95 8.82 9.80
N LEU A 44 6.82 9.60 9.17
CA LEU A 44 8.14 9.16 8.71
C LEU A 44 9.03 8.73 9.89
N ILE A 45 9.11 9.55 10.93
CA ILE A 45 9.89 9.25 12.14
C ILE A 45 9.34 7.99 12.82
N ALA A 46 8.02 7.89 12.98
CA ALA A 46 7.39 6.72 13.59
C ALA A 46 7.71 5.41 12.85
N GLN A 47 7.84 5.45 11.52
CA GLN A 47 8.25 4.29 10.72
C GLN A 47 9.76 4.01 10.81
N LEU A 48 10.61 5.04 10.88
CA LEU A 48 12.05 4.86 11.08
C LEU A 48 12.38 4.18 12.40
N MET A 49 11.58 4.41 13.46
CA MET A 49 11.77 3.77 14.77
C MET A 49 11.56 2.25 14.75
N ILE A 50 10.97 1.68 13.69
CA ILE A 50 10.86 0.24 13.50
C ILE A 50 12.24 -0.38 13.21
N LEU A 51 13.11 0.32 12.46
CA LEU A 51 14.37 -0.25 11.98
C LEU A 51 15.34 -0.67 13.10
N PRO A 52 15.59 0.14 14.15
CA PRO A 52 16.45 -0.29 15.26
C PRO A 52 15.95 -1.55 15.98
N CYS A 53 14.62 -1.69 16.14
CA CYS A 53 14.03 -2.87 16.77
C CYS A 53 14.36 -4.13 15.95
N LEU A 54 14.19 -4.05 14.63
CA LEU A 54 14.50 -5.16 13.71
C LEU A 54 15.99 -5.46 13.65
N THR A 55 16.87 -4.45 13.66
CA THR A 55 18.31 -4.70 13.63
C THR A 55 18.79 -5.35 14.91
N THR A 56 18.19 -5.04 16.07
CA THR A 56 18.51 -5.74 17.32
C THR A 56 18.12 -7.22 17.28
N GLU A 57 16.96 -7.56 16.71
CA GLU A 57 16.55 -8.96 16.49
C GLU A 57 17.54 -9.69 15.58
N ILE A 58 17.87 -9.13 14.41
CA ILE A 58 18.77 -9.77 13.45
C ILE A 58 20.18 -9.99 14.04
N LEU A 59 20.68 -9.05 14.85
CA LEU A 59 22.00 -9.15 15.47
C LEU A 59 22.05 -10.14 16.64
N TRP A 60 20.96 -10.33 17.37
CA TRP A 60 20.90 -11.19 18.56
C TRP A 60 20.26 -12.56 18.33
N SER A 61 19.53 -12.73 17.22
CA SER A 61 18.91 -13.97 16.79
C SER A 61 19.98 -14.97 16.33
N SER A 62 20.54 -15.69 17.30
CA SER A 62 21.50 -16.76 17.05
C SER A 62 20.85 -18.15 16.91
N GLN A 63 19.51 -18.28 17.00
CA GLN A 63 18.88 -19.62 17.13
C GLN A 63 17.60 -19.89 16.32
N ASP A 64 16.80 -18.91 15.88
CA ASP A 64 15.50 -19.19 15.22
C ASP A 64 15.37 -18.63 13.79
N ALA A 65 15.40 -19.51 12.80
CA ALA A 65 15.33 -19.17 11.38
C ALA A 65 13.97 -18.52 10.98
N SER A 66 12.89 -18.81 11.70
CA SER A 66 11.57 -18.20 11.48
C SER A 66 11.51 -16.73 11.91
N SER A 67 12.06 -16.40 13.08
CA SER A 67 12.12 -15.01 13.58
C SER A 67 12.91 -14.09 12.63
N ASN A 68 13.97 -14.65 12.04
CA ASN A 68 14.79 -13.93 11.06
C ASN A 68 14.02 -13.51 9.81
N ILE A 69 13.05 -14.31 9.35
CA ILE A 69 12.28 -14.00 8.13
C ILE A 69 11.16 -13.02 8.38
N GLU A 70 10.50 -13.12 9.53
CA GLU A 70 9.55 -12.10 9.96
C GLU A 70 10.26 -10.75 10.04
N SER A 71 11.46 -10.73 10.64
CA SER A 71 12.30 -9.53 10.72
C SER A 71 12.70 -8.98 9.35
N ILE A 72 13.16 -9.84 8.43
CA ILE A 72 13.50 -9.43 7.06
C ILE A 72 12.26 -8.90 6.33
N THR A 73 11.10 -9.52 6.54
CA THR A 73 9.83 -9.11 5.92
C THR A 73 9.38 -7.75 6.43
N PHE A 74 9.46 -7.50 7.74
CA PHE A 74 9.21 -6.19 8.33
C PHE A 74 10.23 -5.15 7.87
N PHE A 75 11.50 -5.51 7.75
CA PHE A 75 12.54 -4.61 7.25
C PHE A 75 12.24 -4.18 5.81
N ALA A 76 11.98 -5.15 4.93
CA ALA A 76 11.61 -4.93 3.54
C ALA A 76 10.31 -4.11 3.39
N SER A 77 9.32 -4.39 4.23
CA SER A 77 8.05 -3.65 4.23
C SER A 77 8.24 -2.20 4.68
N THR A 78 9.04 -2.00 5.73
CA THR A 78 9.36 -0.66 6.26
C THR A 78 10.16 0.13 5.25
N SER A 79 11.21 -0.45 4.65
CA SER A 79 12.00 0.21 3.60
C SER A 79 11.16 0.56 2.38
N THR A 80 10.20 -0.30 2.00
CA THR A 80 9.22 -0.02 0.94
C THR A 80 8.30 1.14 1.32
N GLY A 81 7.77 1.17 2.53
CA GLY A 81 6.96 2.27 3.04
C GLY A 81 7.70 3.62 3.01
N LEU A 82 8.96 3.64 3.46
CA LEU A 82 9.82 4.81 3.42
C LEU A 82 10.05 5.29 1.97
N THR A 83 10.38 4.37 1.07
CA THR A 83 10.61 4.68 -0.36
C THR A 83 9.34 5.25 -1.02
N LYS A 84 8.18 4.68 -0.73
CA LYS A 84 6.87 5.20 -1.19
C LYS A 84 6.59 6.60 -0.68
N ASN A 85 6.87 6.86 0.59
CA ASN A 85 6.67 8.17 1.20
C ASN A 85 7.55 9.22 0.49
N LEU A 86 8.84 8.93 0.34
CA LEU A 86 9.78 9.79 -0.38
C LEU A 86 9.37 10.02 -1.84
N CYS A 87 8.92 8.96 -2.52
CA CYS A 87 8.38 9.05 -3.88
C CYS A 87 7.19 10.01 -3.96
N LEU A 88 6.19 9.91 -3.07
CA LEU A 88 5.03 10.81 -3.04
C LEU A 88 5.42 12.26 -2.75
N ILE A 89 6.36 12.49 -1.83
CA ILE A 89 6.85 13.83 -1.51
C ILE A 89 7.55 14.45 -2.72
N ALA A 90 8.47 13.72 -3.34
CA ALA A 90 9.25 14.20 -4.48
C ALA A 90 8.38 14.44 -5.72
N SER A 91 7.38 13.59 -5.94
CA SER A 91 6.51 13.63 -7.12
C SER A 91 5.23 14.44 -6.95
N GLN A 92 5.02 15.11 -5.81
CA GLN A 92 3.77 15.81 -5.50
C GLN A 92 3.29 16.73 -6.65
N LYS A 93 4.21 17.50 -7.24
CA LYS A 93 3.91 18.41 -8.36
C LYS A 93 3.50 17.64 -9.62
N ARG A 94 4.21 16.56 -9.95
CA ARG A 94 3.92 15.69 -11.10
C ARG A 94 2.54 15.06 -10.94
N LEU A 95 2.24 14.48 -9.79
CA LEU A 95 0.94 13.87 -9.51
C LEU A 95 -0.20 14.88 -9.53
N SER A 96 0.04 16.12 -9.08
CA SER A 96 -0.95 17.20 -9.17
C SER A 96 -1.40 17.47 -10.61
N ILE A 97 -0.49 17.44 -11.59
CA ILE A 97 -0.82 17.60 -13.02
C ILE A 97 -1.82 16.53 -13.46
N ASN A 98 -1.55 15.26 -13.12
CA ASN A 98 -2.41 14.14 -13.50
C ASN A 98 -3.79 14.19 -12.83
N ILE A 99 -3.85 14.57 -11.55
CA ILE A 99 -5.14 14.71 -10.85
C ILE A 99 -5.94 15.88 -11.43
N ASN A 100 -5.30 17.02 -11.70
CA ASN A 100 -6.00 18.17 -12.30
C ASN A 100 -6.50 17.84 -13.71
N ALA A 101 -5.73 17.12 -14.52
CA ALA A 101 -6.19 16.62 -15.82
C ALA A 101 -7.41 15.71 -15.66
N ALA A 102 -7.39 14.77 -14.71
CA ALA A 102 -8.53 13.91 -14.43
C ALA A 102 -9.77 14.69 -13.97
N ILE A 103 -9.59 15.69 -13.09
CA ILE A 103 -10.68 16.60 -12.66
C ILE A 103 -11.29 17.31 -13.88
N ASN A 104 -10.44 17.86 -14.76
CA ASN A 104 -10.91 18.55 -15.96
C ASN A 104 -11.67 17.60 -16.90
N ASP A 105 -11.22 16.36 -17.06
CA ASP A 105 -11.94 15.35 -17.83
C ASP A 105 -13.36 15.14 -17.27
N TRP A 106 -13.49 14.97 -15.95
CA TRP A 106 -14.79 14.78 -15.27
C TRP A 106 -15.69 16.02 -15.32
N LEU A 107 -15.12 17.23 -15.37
CA LEU A 107 -15.89 18.46 -15.53
C LEU A 107 -16.39 18.63 -16.97
N SER A 108 -15.57 18.24 -17.96
CA SER A 108 -15.89 18.39 -19.38
C SER A 108 -17.01 17.45 -19.87
N VAL A 109 -17.25 16.34 -19.16
CA VAL A 109 -18.15 15.27 -19.60
C VAL A 109 -19.61 15.46 -19.17
N LYS A 110 -19.95 16.56 -18.48
CA LYS A 110 -21.27 16.77 -17.86
C LYS A 110 -22.45 16.47 -18.80
N ASP A 111 -22.34 16.89 -20.05
CA ASP A 111 -23.41 16.80 -21.04
C ASP A 111 -23.22 15.65 -22.06
N ASN A 112 -22.10 14.91 -22.00
CA ASN A 112 -21.80 13.80 -22.92
C ASN A 112 -22.03 12.44 -22.22
N MET A 113 -23.25 11.90 -22.35
CA MET A 113 -23.66 10.67 -21.67
C MET A 113 -22.83 9.43 -22.06
N GLU A 114 -22.45 9.29 -23.34
CA GLU A 114 -21.66 8.14 -23.80
C GLU A 114 -20.26 8.14 -23.18
N THR A 115 -19.59 9.30 -23.21
CA THR A 115 -18.26 9.46 -22.62
C THR A 115 -18.33 9.27 -21.11
N ARG A 116 -19.35 9.83 -20.45
CA ARG A 116 -19.55 9.67 -19.01
C ARG A 116 -19.77 8.21 -18.63
N LYS A 117 -20.49 7.43 -19.44
CA LYS A 117 -20.70 5.99 -19.22
C LYS A 117 -19.38 5.21 -19.26
N ILE A 118 -18.51 5.52 -20.21
CA ILE A 118 -17.17 4.91 -20.31
C ILE A 118 -16.34 5.28 -19.08
N MET A 119 -16.26 6.57 -18.73
CA MET A 119 -15.50 7.03 -17.56
C MET A 119 -16.01 6.39 -16.26
N LYS A 120 -17.34 6.28 -16.07
CA LYS A 120 -17.93 5.59 -14.92
C LYS A 120 -17.57 4.11 -14.85
N LYS A 121 -17.55 3.41 -15.99
CA LYS A 121 -17.12 2.00 -16.04
C LYS A 121 -15.71 1.83 -15.46
N TYR A 122 -14.75 2.64 -15.90
CA TYR A 122 -13.37 2.57 -15.42
C TYR A 122 -13.23 3.09 -13.97
N ALA A 123 -14.00 4.09 -13.56
CA ALA A 123 -14.07 4.52 -12.16
C ALA A 123 -14.53 3.40 -11.22
N VAL A 124 -15.57 2.66 -11.61
CA VAL A 124 -16.06 1.51 -10.84
C VAL A 124 -15.00 0.40 -10.78
N GLN A 125 -14.33 0.09 -11.89
CA GLN A 125 -13.23 -0.89 -11.90
C GLN A 125 -12.10 -0.48 -10.96
N SER A 126 -11.70 0.78 -10.97
CA SER A 126 -10.70 1.32 -10.02
C SER A 126 -11.15 1.21 -8.57
N LYS A 127 -12.43 1.49 -8.28
CA LYS A 127 -13.00 1.37 -6.94
C LYS A 127 -13.04 -0.08 -6.46
N ILE A 128 -13.46 -1.01 -7.30
CA ILE A 128 -13.46 -2.43 -6.96
C ILE A 128 -12.04 -2.86 -6.60
N LEU A 129 -11.05 -2.55 -7.44
CA LEU A 129 -9.65 -2.85 -7.15
C LEU A 129 -9.18 -2.23 -5.83
N THR A 130 -9.46 -0.95 -5.60
CA THR A 130 -9.10 -0.24 -4.37
C THR A 130 -9.73 -0.90 -3.14
N PHE A 131 -11.01 -1.26 -3.18
CA PHE A 131 -11.69 -1.89 -2.05
C PHE A 131 -11.28 -3.34 -1.84
N THR A 132 -10.98 -4.11 -2.91
CA THR A 132 -10.43 -5.46 -2.79
C THR A 132 -9.07 -5.43 -2.09
N LEU A 133 -8.18 -4.52 -2.49
CA LEU A 133 -6.89 -4.34 -1.84
C LEU A 133 -7.04 -3.89 -0.37
N LEU A 134 -7.94 -2.95 -0.09
CA LEU A 134 -8.21 -2.47 1.26
C LEU A 134 -8.77 -3.59 2.16
N TYR A 135 -9.72 -4.37 1.65
CA TYR A 135 -10.30 -5.50 2.37
C TYR A 135 -9.23 -6.55 2.69
N SER A 136 -8.41 -6.93 1.70
CA SER A 136 -7.30 -7.85 1.90
C SER A 136 -6.34 -7.35 2.98
N LEU A 137 -6.01 -6.05 2.98
CA LEU A 137 -5.18 -5.43 4.00
C LEU A 137 -5.78 -5.61 5.40
N TYR A 138 -7.05 -5.25 5.59
CA TYR A 138 -7.73 -5.36 6.88
C TYR A 138 -7.79 -6.80 7.38
N VAL A 139 -8.10 -7.76 6.50
CA VAL A 139 -8.15 -9.17 6.85
C VAL A 139 -6.76 -9.68 7.26
N CYS A 140 -5.73 -9.46 6.45
CA CYS A 140 -4.37 -9.93 6.74
C CYS A 140 -3.81 -9.31 8.03
N LEU A 141 -3.94 -7.99 8.18
CA LEU A 141 -3.44 -7.28 9.36
C LEU A 141 -4.21 -7.68 10.63
N GLY A 142 -5.55 -7.77 10.53
CA GLY A 142 -6.40 -8.17 11.65
C GLY A 142 -6.12 -9.60 12.10
N MET A 143 -5.95 -10.54 11.16
CA MET A 143 -5.57 -11.92 11.47
C MET A 143 -4.19 -11.99 12.13
N TYR A 144 -3.21 -11.24 11.62
CA TYR A 144 -1.88 -11.22 12.20
C TYR A 144 -1.89 -10.70 13.65
N ILE A 145 -2.57 -9.57 13.91
CA ILE A 145 -2.74 -9.02 15.26
C ILE A 145 -3.47 -10.02 16.17
N ALA A 146 -4.52 -10.69 15.67
CA ALA A 146 -5.27 -11.68 16.44
C ALA A 146 -4.41 -12.88 16.83
N VAL A 147 -3.55 -13.38 15.93
CA VAL A 147 -2.59 -14.46 16.22
C VAL A 147 -1.63 -14.05 17.33
N VAL A 148 -1.04 -12.85 17.24
CA VAL A 148 -0.14 -12.31 18.28
C VAL A 148 -0.84 -12.23 19.63
N ILE A 149 -2.06 -11.66 19.68
CA ILE A 149 -2.83 -11.57 20.92
C ILE A 149 -3.13 -12.98 21.47
N PHE A 150 -3.54 -13.91 20.62
CA PHE A 150 -3.87 -15.28 21.03
C PHE A 150 -2.67 -16.04 21.61
N ILE A 151 -1.48 -15.92 21.00
CA ILE A 151 -0.24 -16.53 21.51
C ILE A 151 0.05 -16.04 22.93
N ASN A 152 -0.01 -14.73 23.15
CA ASN A 152 0.27 -14.14 24.46
C ASN A 152 -0.81 -14.48 25.50
N LEU A 153 -2.09 -14.50 25.13
CA LEU A 153 -3.16 -14.92 26.03
C LEU A 153 -2.97 -16.38 26.46
N LYS A 154 -2.64 -17.27 25.51
CA LYS A 154 -2.38 -18.68 25.82
C LYS A 154 -1.26 -18.82 26.86
N GLN A 155 -0.19 -18.05 26.72
CA GLN A 155 0.92 -18.05 27.67
C GLN A 155 0.52 -17.56 29.07
N ILE A 156 -0.34 -16.55 29.18
CA ILE A 156 -0.82 -16.07 30.48
C ILE A 156 -1.74 -17.08 31.17
N PHE A 157 -2.66 -17.71 30.44
CA PHE A 157 -3.72 -18.53 31.04
C PHE A 157 -3.38 -20.02 31.18
N PHE A 158 -2.46 -20.56 30.37
CA PHE A 158 -2.20 -22.00 30.31
C PHE A 158 -0.77 -22.41 30.73
N THR A 159 0.08 -21.46 31.16
CA THR A 159 1.39 -21.80 31.71
C THR A 159 1.27 -22.06 33.21
N ASP A 160 1.78 -23.19 33.68
CA ASP A 160 1.68 -23.64 35.07
C ASP A 160 2.23 -22.60 36.05
N LEU A 161 1.35 -22.08 36.93
CA LEU A 161 1.68 -21.05 37.93
C LEU A 161 2.78 -21.48 38.91
N ASN A 162 3.04 -22.79 39.02
CA ASN A 162 4.02 -23.36 39.94
C ASN A 162 5.46 -23.44 39.39
N LEU A 163 5.69 -23.11 38.10
CA LEU A 163 7.00 -23.29 37.44
C LEU A 163 7.62 -21.99 36.91
N VAL A 164 6.92 -20.86 36.98
CA VAL A 164 7.35 -19.60 36.35
C VAL A 164 7.62 -18.54 37.40
N ASN A 165 8.89 -18.14 37.50
CA ASN A 165 9.26 -16.88 38.13
C ASN A 165 8.52 -15.75 37.38
N VAL A 166 7.72 -14.95 38.09
CA VAL A 166 6.79 -13.94 37.52
C VAL A 166 7.49 -12.90 36.61
N ASN A 167 8.83 -12.86 36.63
CA ASN A 167 9.69 -12.03 35.80
C ASN A 167 10.23 -12.70 34.52
N ALA A 168 9.85 -13.94 34.18
CA ALA A 168 10.42 -14.70 33.06
C ALA A 168 9.44 -14.94 31.89
N THR A 169 8.39 -14.14 31.77
CA THR A 169 7.42 -14.25 30.66
C THR A 169 8.05 -13.72 29.36
N ASN A 170 8.32 -14.62 28.41
CA ASN A 170 8.78 -14.22 27.08
C ASN A 170 7.60 -13.67 26.25
N TRP A 171 7.47 -12.36 26.12
CA TRP A 171 6.35 -11.73 25.41
C TRP A 171 6.52 -11.82 23.90
N PHE A 172 5.48 -12.30 23.18
CA PHE A 172 5.49 -12.32 21.73
C PHE A 172 5.08 -10.94 21.18
N LEU A 173 6.05 -10.18 20.67
CA LEU A 173 5.83 -8.83 20.13
C LEU A 173 5.30 -8.88 18.70
N LEU A 174 4.53 -7.86 18.30
CA LEU A 174 3.98 -7.76 16.94
C LEU A 174 5.09 -7.50 15.90
N ILE A 175 6.06 -6.68 16.29
CA ILE A 175 7.29 -6.42 15.54
C ILE A 175 8.45 -7.06 16.33
N PRO A 176 9.21 -8.00 15.74
CA PRO A 176 10.36 -8.62 16.39
C PRO A 176 11.36 -7.56 16.88
N SER A 177 11.85 -7.70 18.12
CA SER A 177 12.62 -6.66 18.82
C SER A 177 13.75 -7.23 19.70
N GLY A 178 14.23 -8.42 19.37
CA GLY A 178 15.32 -9.13 20.03
C GLY A 178 15.08 -9.33 21.53
N PRO A 179 16.08 -9.04 22.38
CA PRO A 179 16.02 -9.33 23.81
C PRO A 179 14.96 -8.50 24.56
N LEU A 180 14.35 -7.49 23.92
CA LEU A 180 13.34 -6.65 24.54
C LEU A 180 12.13 -7.44 25.05
N SER A 181 11.77 -8.55 24.39
CA SER A 181 10.67 -9.43 24.82
C SER A 181 10.84 -9.99 26.23
N HIS A 182 12.10 -10.18 26.68
CA HIS A 182 12.45 -10.73 27.98
C HIS A 182 12.66 -9.66 29.06
N LEU A 183 12.83 -8.40 28.67
CA LEU A 183 13.22 -7.31 29.58
C LEU A 183 12.03 -6.47 30.05
N ILE A 184 10.84 -6.70 29.49
CA ILE A 184 9.65 -5.87 29.71
C ILE A 184 8.65 -6.51 30.66
N THR A 185 8.08 -5.69 31.54
CA THR A 185 6.97 -6.08 32.42
C THR A 185 5.64 -6.12 31.66
N GLY A 186 4.62 -6.79 32.21
CA GLY A 186 3.29 -6.89 31.59
C GLY A 186 2.66 -5.53 31.21
N PRO A 187 2.64 -4.51 32.09
CA PRO A 187 2.13 -3.18 31.73
C PRO A 187 2.94 -2.49 30.62
N GLN A 188 4.28 -2.63 30.64
CA GLN A 188 5.14 -2.08 29.58
C GLN A 188 4.88 -2.78 28.24
N TYR A 189 4.69 -4.10 28.25
CA TYR A 189 4.31 -4.88 27.09
C TYR A 189 3.00 -4.37 26.45
N ALA A 190 1.95 -4.13 27.23
CA ALA A 190 0.68 -3.63 26.71
C ALA A 190 0.83 -2.28 25.99
N ILE A 191 1.67 -1.38 26.52
CA ILE A 191 1.98 -0.09 25.91
C ILE A 191 2.76 -0.28 24.60
N ILE A 192 3.83 -1.09 24.62
CA ILE A 192 4.67 -1.35 23.44
C ILE A 192 3.85 -2.02 22.34
N LEU A 193 3.05 -3.03 22.67
CA LEU A 193 2.18 -3.71 21.71
C LEU A 193 1.20 -2.74 21.04
N THR A 194 0.60 -1.83 21.82
CA THR A 194 -0.31 -0.80 21.28
C THR A 194 0.42 0.11 20.29
N ILE A 195 1.63 0.55 20.62
CA ILE A 195 2.47 1.36 19.72
C ILE A 195 2.79 0.59 18.44
N GLN A 196 3.20 -0.67 18.53
CA GLN A 196 3.52 -1.51 17.38
C GLN A 196 2.30 -1.78 16.49
N ILE A 197 1.11 -1.97 17.07
CA ILE A 197 -0.15 -2.08 16.32
C ILE A 197 -0.39 -0.81 15.52
N VAL A 198 -0.28 0.36 16.15
CA VAL A 198 -0.46 1.65 15.45
C VAL A 198 0.58 1.82 14.35
N GLN A 199 1.85 1.54 14.60
CA GLN A 199 2.92 1.60 13.60
C GLN A 199 2.64 0.67 12.41
N SER A 200 2.22 -0.56 12.66
CA SER A 200 1.91 -1.56 11.64
C SER A 200 0.68 -1.17 10.81
N CYS A 201 -0.36 -0.63 11.45
CA CYS A 201 -1.52 -0.05 10.76
C CYS A 201 -1.09 1.08 9.82
N VAL A 202 -0.32 2.04 10.33
CA VAL A 202 0.17 3.18 9.55
C VAL A 202 1.03 2.72 8.36
N LEU A 203 1.94 1.78 8.58
CA LEU A 203 2.76 1.21 7.50
C LEU A 203 1.89 0.55 6.43
N SER A 204 0.97 -0.30 6.87
CA SER A 204 0.05 -1.06 6.00
C SER A 204 -0.81 -0.14 5.13
N PHE A 205 -1.42 0.91 5.72
CA PHE A 205 -2.21 1.88 4.97
C PHE A 205 -1.37 2.68 3.98
N LEU A 206 -0.13 3.05 4.34
CA LEU A 206 0.76 3.75 3.41
C LEU A 206 1.12 2.86 2.22
N LEU A 207 1.49 1.60 2.46
CA LEU A 207 1.78 0.62 1.41
C LEU A 207 0.58 0.49 0.45
N PHE A 208 -0.62 0.26 1.00
CA PHE A 208 -1.86 0.15 0.24
C PHE A 208 -2.21 1.42 -0.55
N THR A 209 -2.14 2.59 0.10
CA THR A 209 -2.69 3.84 -0.46
C THR A 209 -1.91 4.28 -1.70
N VAL A 210 -0.58 4.13 -1.68
CA VAL A 210 0.26 4.52 -2.82
C VAL A 210 -0.02 3.65 -4.05
N ASP A 211 -0.09 2.32 -3.87
CA ASP A 211 -0.31 1.40 -4.99
C ASP A 211 -1.72 1.58 -5.57
N SER A 212 -2.74 1.60 -4.70
CA SER A 212 -4.11 1.82 -5.15
C SER A 212 -4.30 3.20 -5.80
N PHE A 213 -3.56 4.23 -5.36
CA PHE A 213 -3.59 5.54 -6.00
C PHE A 213 -2.97 5.51 -7.40
N PHE A 214 -1.82 4.86 -7.57
CA PHE A 214 -1.22 4.64 -8.88
C PHE A 214 -2.17 3.93 -9.83
N PHE A 215 -2.80 2.83 -9.40
CA PHE A 215 -3.78 2.11 -10.21
C PHE A 215 -5.00 2.98 -10.53
N ASN A 216 -5.49 3.77 -9.58
CA ASN A 216 -6.65 4.63 -9.83
C ASN A 216 -6.41 5.65 -10.94
N VAL A 217 -5.25 6.32 -10.95
CA VAL A 217 -4.91 7.27 -12.01
C VAL A 217 -4.67 6.53 -13.34
N THR A 218 -3.98 5.39 -13.31
CA THR A 218 -3.70 4.58 -14.51
C THR A 218 -4.99 4.07 -15.18
N ILE A 219 -5.95 3.59 -14.37
CA ILE A 219 -7.26 3.13 -14.85
C ILE A 219 -8.08 4.29 -15.41
N HIS A 220 -8.03 5.49 -14.79
CA HIS A 220 -8.65 6.69 -15.35
C HIS A 220 -8.08 7.03 -16.73
N LEU A 221 -6.76 7.08 -16.87
CA LEU A 221 -6.11 7.35 -18.16
C LEU A 221 -6.47 6.29 -19.21
N THR A 222 -6.59 5.02 -18.79
CA THR A 222 -7.02 3.92 -19.67
C THR A 222 -8.45 4.15 -20.17
N GLY A 223 -9.33 4.62 -19.28
CA GLY A 223 -10.68 5.05 -19.66
C GLY A 223 -10.69 6.21 -20.66
N GLN A 224 -9.77 7.17 -20.50
CA GLN A 224 -9.63 8.28 -21.46
C GLN A 224 -9.11 7.83 -22.83
N LEU A 225 -8.25 6.82 -22.89
CA LEU A 225 -7.84 6.20 -24.15
C LEU A 225 -9.01 5.52 -24.87
N GLU A 226 -9.89 4.83 -24.14
CA GLU A 226 -11.09 4.22 -24.74
C GLU A 226 -12.08 5.29 -25.25
N VAL A 227 -12.23 6.40 -24.52
CA VAL A 227 -12.99 7.57 -24.99
C VAL A 227 -12.39 8.12 -26.28
N LEU A 228 -11.07 8.34 -26.32
CA LEU A 228 -10.38 8.86 -27.48
C LEU A 228 -10.54 7.94 -28.70
N LYS A 229 -10.40 6.62 -28.50
CA LYS A 229 -10.63 5.60 -29.53
C LYS A 229 -12.05 5.67 -30.10
N ASN A 230 -13.06 5.86 -29.26
CA ASN A 230 -14.44 6.02 -29.72
C ASN A 230 -14.62 7.32 -30.50
N ASN A 231 -14.01 8.42 -30.06
CA ASN A 231 -14.03 9.68 -30.79
C ASN A 231 -13.37 9.56 -32.18
N PHE A 232 -12.28 8.79 -32.31
CA PHE A 232 -11.69 8.46 -33.63
C PHE A 232 -12.66 7.67 -34.52
N LYS A 233 -13.34 6.65 -33.98
CA LYS A 233 -14.34 5.88 -34.74
C LYS A 233 -15.50 6.74 -35.22
N THR A 234 -16.03 7.61 -34.36
CA THR A 234 -17.10 8.53 -34.73
C THR A 234 -16.61 9.50 -35.81
N PHE A 235 -15.39 10.01 -35.68
CA PHE A 235 -14.77 10.89 -36.67
C PHE A 235 -14.59 10.21 -38.04
N THR A 236 -14.22 8.93 -38.10
CA THR A 236 -14.09 8.21 -39.38
C THR A 236 -15.43 7.88 -40.04
N ASN A 237 -16.50 7.77 -39.25
CA ASN A 237 -17.84 7.42 -39.74
C ASN A 237 -18.67 8.64 -40.17
N GLU A 238 -18.27 9.86 -39.80
CA GLU A 238 -18.92 11.10 -40.25
C GLU A 238 -18.56 11.41 -41.71
N LEU A 239 -19.53 11.25 -42.62
CA LEU A 239 -19.40 11.56 -44.05
C LEU A 239 -19.09 13.05 -44.28
N ASN A 240 -17.83 13.36 -44.60
CA ASN A 240 -17.37 14.49 -45.43
C ASN A 240 -18.06 15.87 -45.30
N ILE A 241 -18.35 16.35 -44.09
CA ILE A 241 -18.66 17.78 -43.90
C ILE A 241 -17.32 18.54 -43.88
N LYS A 242 -16.97 19.09 -45.05
CA LYS A 242 -15.66 19.63 -45.44
C LYS A 242 -15.17 20.82 -44.61
N ALA A 243 -16.06 21.51 -43.88
CA ALA A 243 -15.69 22.55 -42.94
C ALA A 243 -15.41 21.90 -41.58
N ASN A 244 -14.20 22.06 -41.05
CA ASN A 244 -13.72 21.57 -39.74
C ASN A 244 -13.12 20.15 -39.63
N TYR A 245 -13.04 19.33 -40.69
CA TYR A 245 -12.39 18.00 -40.61
C TYR A 245 -10.96 18.07 -40.06
N ARG A 246 -10.13 18.96 -40.61
CA ARG A 246 -8.74 19.17 -40.15
C ARG A 246 -8.68 19.62 -38.69
N LYS A 247 -9.56 20.53 -38.25
CA LYS A 247 -9.57 21.01 -36.85
C LYS A 247 -9.97 19.90 -35.88
N LYS A 248 -10.96 19.08 -36.24
CA LYS A 248 -11.42 17.94 -35.43
C LYS A 248 -10.32 16.87 -35.34
N PHE A 249 -9.66 16.55 -36.45
CA PHE A 249 -8.51 15.64 -36.45
C PHE A 249 -7.37 16.14 -35.56
N VAL A 250 -6.96 17.42 -35.70
CA VAL A 250 -5.92 18.03 -34.87
C VAL A 250 -6.31 17.97 -33.39
N SER A 251 -7.58 18.20 -33.04
CA SER A 251 -8.05 18.08 -31.65
C SER A 251 -7.90 16.66 -31.10
N LEU A 252 -8.16 15.61 -31.89
CA LEU A 252 -7.96 14.21 -31.48
C LEU A 252 -6.48 13.89 -31.27
N ILE A 253 -5.61 14.33 -32.17
CA ILE A 253 -4.16 14.15 -32.05
C ILE A 253 -3.61 14.89 -30.83
N ASN A 254 -4.05 16.13 -30.58
CA ASN A 254 -3.67 16.88 -29.39
C ASN A 254 -4.13 16.17 -28.12
N ARG A 255 -5.34 15.59 -28.12
CA ARG A 255 -5.84 14.80 -26.98
C ARG A 255 -5.01 13.53 -26.76
N HIS A 256 -4.64 12.83 -27.83
CA HIS A 256 -3.72 11.69 -27.74
C HIS A 256 -2.37 12.10 -27.12
N SER A 257 -1.75 13.15 -27.65
CA SER A 257 -0.46 13.66 -27.16
C SER A 257 -0.52 14.01 -25.68
N LEU A 258 -1.59 14.69 -25.24
CA LEU A 258 -1.80 15.00 -23.83
C LEU A 258 -1.92 13.74 -22.96
N LEU A 259 -2.65 12.71 -23.42
CA LEU A 259 -2.75 11.46 -22.65
C LEU A 259 -1.39 10.76 -22.52
N ILE A 260 -0.60 10.74 -23.59
CA ILE A 260 0.76 10.18 -23.55
C ILE A 260 1.65 10.94 -22.56
N GLU A 261 1.59 12.26 -22.54
CA GLU A 261 2.33 13.08 -21.56
C GLU A 261 1.92 12.74 -20.11
N LEU A 262 0.64 12.55 -19.85
CA LEU A 262 0.15 12.15 -18.52
C LEU A 262 0.62 10.75 -18.10
N TYR A 263 0.70 9.81 -19.05
CA TYR A 263 1.27 8.48 -18.83
C TYR A 263 2.78 8.54 -18.55
N GLN A 264 3.53 9.28 -19.35
CA GLN A 264 4.97 9.48 -19.14
C GLN A 264 5.23 10.12 -17.78
N ASN A 265 4.43 11.10 -17.37
CA ASN A 265 4.54 11.72 -16.07
C ASN A 265 4.22 10.76 -14.91
N LEU A 266 3.31 9.78 -15.10
CA LEU A 266 3.13 8.66 -14.13
C LEU A 266 4.33 7.73 -14.11
N GLU A 267 4.83 7.32 -15.29
CA GLU A 267 5.97 6.43 -15.43
C GLU A 267 7.21 7.02 -14.76
N ASP A 268 7.57 8.25 -15.09
CA ASP A 268 8.67 9.00 -14.48
C ASP A 268 8.52 9.14 -12.95
N THR A 269 7.29 9.06 -12.44
CA THR A 269 7.02 9.09 -11.00
C THR A 269 7.23 7.73 -10.34
N PHE A 270 6.74 6.65 -10.97
CA PHE A 270 6.61 5.34 -10.32
C PHE A 270 7.57 4.27 -10.84
N HIS A 271 8.27 4.45 -11.97
CA HIS A 271 9.15 3.44 -12.58
C HIS A 271 10.19 2.86 -11.61
N PHE A 272 10.98 3.70 -10.94
CA PHE A 272 11.95 3.25 -9.93
C PHE A 272 11.27 2.60 -8.73
N LEU A 273 10.12 3.11 -8.30
CA LEU A 273 9.38 2.55 -7.18
C LEU A 273 8.88 1.13 -7.50
N ILE A 274 8.30 0.93 -8.69
CA ILE A 274 7.80 -0.36 -9.17
C ILE A 274 8.99 -1.33 -9.31
N LEU A 275 10.11 -0.90 -9.90
CA LEU A 275 11.30 -1.72 -10.01
C LEU A 275 11.80 -2.17 -8.62
N TYR A 276 11.91 -1.23 -7.69
CA TYR A 276 12.29 -1.52 -6.31
C TYR A 276 11.33 -2.52 -5.65
N GLN A 277 10.02 -2.33 -5.80
CA GLN A 277 9.00 -3.22 -5.24
C GLN A 277 9.09 -4.63 -5.83
N VAL A 278 9.30 -4.76 -7.14
CA VAL A 278 9.46 -6.07 -7.80
C VAL A 278 10.70 -6.79 -7.27
N VAL A 279 11.83 -6.10 -7.15
CA VAL A 279 13.07 -6.70 -6.62
C VAL A 279 12.88 -7.18 -5.19
N ILE A 280 12.33 -6.33 -4.31
CA ILE A 280 12.08 -6.71 -2.91
C ILE A 280 11.08 -7.87 -2.81
N LEU A 281 10.00 -7.84 -3.60
CA LEU A 281 9.02 -8.93 -3.64
C LEU A 281 9.67 -10.25 -4.07
N MET A 282 10.52 -10.24 -5.10
CA MET A 282 11.22 -11.44 -5.56
C MET A 282 12.15 -12.02 -4.49
N ILE A 283 12.86 -11.16 -3.75
CA ILE A 283 13.70 -11.58 -2.62
C ILE A 283 12.84 -12.21 -1.51
N LEU A 284 11.73 -11.57 -1.12
CA LEU A 284 10.83 -12.08 -0.09
C LEU A 284 10.17 -13.41 -0.49
N LEU A 285 9.74 -13.55 -1.75
CA LEU A 285 9.20 -14.79 -2.27
C LEU A 285 10.23 -15.93 -2.21
N ALA A 286 11.47 -15.66 -2.61
CA ALA A 286 12.53 -16.66 -2.52
C ALA A 286 12.80 -17.10 -1.06
N LEU A 287 12.87 -16.14 -0.13
CA LEU A 287 13.09 -16.44 1.29
C LEU A 287 11.95 -17.24 1.91
N THR A 288 10.70 -16.84 1.66
CA THR A 288 9.52 -17.55 2.19
C THR A 288 9.38 -18.97 1.61
N GLU A 289 9.69 -19.17 0.32
CA GLU A 289 9.66 -20.50 -0.30
C GLU A 289 10.68 -21.45 0.34
N THR A 290 11.92 -20.99 0.57
CA THR A 290 12.95 -21.84 1.19
C THR A 290 12.54 -22.35 2.58
N GLN A 291 11.71 -21.59 3.28
CA GLN A 291 11.32 -21.90 4.65
C GLN A 291 10.06 -22.73 4.74
N GLY A 292 9.12 -22.55 3.82
CA GLY A 292 8.05 -23.53 3.61
C GLY A 292 8.62 -24.94 3.38
N LYS A 293 9.68 -25.06 2.56
CA LYS A 293 10.36 -26.35 2.32
C LYS A 293 11.05 -26.90 3.58
N LEU A 294 11.77 -26.05 4.33
CA LEU A 294 12.46 -26.47 5.56
C LEU A 294 11.48 -26.95 6.64
N MET A 295 10.34 -26.25 6.79
CA MET A 295 9.30 -26.63 7.75
C MET A 295 8.65 -27.97 7.39
N LEU A 296 8.42 -28.23 6.11
CA LEU A 296 7.86 -29.51 5.66
C LEU A 296 8.83 -30.69 5.91
N LEU A 297 10.13 -30.45 5.72
CA LEU A 297 11.19 -31.41 6.03
C LEU A 297 11.26 -31.70 7.55
N SER A 298 11.17 -30.66 8.39
CA SER A 298 11.22 -30.85 9.85
C SER A 298 10.00 -31.61 10.38
N MET A 299 8.81 -31.36 9.85
CA MET A 299 7.59 -32.11 10.20
C MET A 299 7.68 -33.57 9.77
N THR A 300 8.18 -33.86 8.57
CA THR A 300 8.36 -35.25 8.10
C THR A 300 9.40 -36.01 8.89
N LEU A 301 10.50 -35.36 9.28
CA LEU A 301 11.50 -35.94 10.19
C LEU A 301 10.91 -36.23 11.58
N LYS A 302 10.16 -35.28 12.15
CA LYS A 302 9.52 -35.42 13.46
C LYS A 302 8.46 -36.53 13.46
N ALA A 303 7.69 -36.67 12.38
CA ALA A 303 6.74 -37.77 12.22
C ALA A 303 7.44 -39.14 12.18
N LYS A 304 8.57 -39.24 11.46
CA LYS A 304 9.37 -40.48 11.41
C LYS A 304 9.99 -40.85 12.75
N THR A 305 10.53 -39.89 13.49
CA THR A 305 11.11 -40.16 14.82
C THR A 305 10.05 -40.56 15.84
N THR A 306 8.89 -39.92 15.82
CA THR A 306 7.75 -40.28 16.70
C THR A 306 7.24 -41.69 16.39
N ALA A 307 7.16 -42.06 15.10
CA ALA A 307 6.79 -43.42 14.70
C ALA A 307 7.83 -44.46 15.12
N ALA A 308 9.12 -44.13 15.05
CA ALA A 308 10.21 -45.02 15.47
C ALA A 308 10.29 -45.20 16.99
N GLN A 309 9.85 -44.23 17.80
CA GLN A 309 9.78 -44.33 19.26
C GLN A 309 8.55 -45.10 19.77
N ALA A 310 7.55 -45.32 18.91
CA ALA A 310 6.33 -46.05 19.22
C ALA A 310 6.38 -47.54 18.82
N MET A 311 7.48 -47.99 18.21
CA MET A 311 7.80 -49.39 17.91
C MET A 311 8.80 -49.93 18.92
#